data_AF-A0A2A4TC92-F1
#
_entry.id   AF-A0A2A4TC92-F1
#
_cell.length_a   1.000
_cell.length_b   1.000
_cell.length_c   1.000
_cell.angle_alpha   90.00
_cell.angle_beta   90.00
_cell.angle_gamma   90.00
#
_symmetry.space_group_name_H-M   'P 1'
#
loop_
_entity.id
_entity.type
_entity.pdbx_description
1 polymer ?
#
loop_
_entity_poly.entity_id
_entity_poly.type
_entity_poly.pdbx_seq_one_letter_code
_entity_poly.pdbx_strand_id
1 'polypeptide(L)'
;MKIVLSVILKIILSVNLYSSMEFVNECSVEYPLMLSLATQERHPAKEIGYPYLISINLSNDKLLAKKNVTKNYWLDKRTIDCKNSENCVKIYKKLYSLGIKNVDLGAYQINPKFHKHKESDYFMLDKSYIIACKFIESLNKELGWSWETIASYHSRTPNLNNAYKKRIQKIYKGYVQNEN
;
A
#
# COMPACT_ATOMS: atom_id res chain seq x y z
N MET A 1 21.66 -12.36 -41.94
CA MET A 1 20.78 -11.42 -41.18
C MET A 1 19.70 -12.10 -40.32
N LYS A 2 19.43 -13.42 -40.41
CA LYS A 2 18.45 -14.11 -39.53
C LYS A 2 19.03 -14.56 -38.17
N ILE A 3 20.34 -14.85 -38.10
CA ILE A 3 21.01 -15.34 -36.89
C ILE A 3 21.15 -14.23 -35.84
N VAL A 4 21.46 -13.00 -36.25
CA VAL A 4 21.63 -11.84 -35.35
C VAL A 4 20.30 -11.44 -34.69
N LEU A 5 19.18 -11.56 -35.41
CA LEU A 5 17.85 -11.23 -34.88
C LEU A 5 17.39 -12.22 -33.79
N SER A 6 17.75 -13.51 -33.91
CA SER A 6 17.41 -14.55 -32.93
C SER A 6 18.17 -14.40 -31.61
N VAL A 7 19.43 -13.96 -31.66
CA VAL A 7 20.25 -13.73 -30.47
C VAL A 7 19.79 -12.48 -29.72
N ILE A 8 19.47 -11.40 -30.43
CA ILE A 8 18.93 -10.18 -29.82
C ILE A 8 17.57 -10.45 -29.15
N LEU A 9 16.69 -11.26 -29.77
CA LEU A 9 15.39 -11.61 -29.19
C LEU A 9 15.52 -12.44 -27.90
N LYS A 10 16.49 -13.36 -27.83
CA LYS A 10 16.77 -14.15 -26.61
C LYS A 10 17.36 -13.30 -25.48
N ILE A 11 18.20 -12.32 -25.80
CA ILE A 11 18.76 -11.40 -24.81
C ILE A 11 17.63 -10.55 -24.21
N ILE A 12 16.75 -9.97 -25.03
CA ILE A 12 15.61 -9.17 -24.56
C ILE A 12 14.65 -9.99 -23.67
N LEU A 13 14.43 -11.27 -24.00
CA LEU A 13 13.63 -12.18 -23.15
C LEU A 13 14.29 -12.49 -21.80
N SER A 14 15.62 -12.63 -21.76
CA SER A 14 16.34 -12.88 -20.51
C SER A 14 16.40 -11.67 -19.58
N VAL A 15 16.47 -10.44 -20.11
CA VAL A 15 16.52 -9.22 -19.26
C VAL A 15 15.17 -8.97 -18.58
N ASN A 16 14.05 -9.29 -19.25
CA ASN A 16 12.72 -9.11 -18.68
C ASN A 16 12.43 -10.09 -17.53
N LEU A 17 13.01 -11.30 -17.54
CA LEU A 17 12.86 -12.27 -16.44
C LEU A 17 13.71 -11.94 -15.20
N TYR A 18 14.86 -11.26 -15.37
CA TYR A 18 15.71 -10.89 -14.23
C TYR A 18 15.10 -9.77 -13.38
N SER A 19 14.44 -8.79 -14.00
CA SER A 19 13.87 -7.65 -13.26
C SER A 19 12.71 -8.05 -12.32
N SER A 20 11.98 -9.11 -12.65
CA SER A 20 10.90 -9.62 -11.78
C SER A 20 11.42 -10.47 -10.62
N MET A 21 12.64 -11.02 -10.71
CA MET A 21 13.28 -11.78 -9.62
C MET A 21 13.92 -10.89 -8.55
N GLU A 22 14.43 -9.71 -8.89
CA GLU A 22 15.01 -8.80 -7.89
C GLU A 22 13.97 -8.24 -6.91
N PHE A 23 12.73 -8.05 -7.36
CA PHE A 23 11.65 -7.51 -6.52
C PHE A 23 11.21 -8.47 -5.40
N VAL A 24 11.33 -9.78 -5.64
CA VAL A 24 10.92 -10.83 -4.68
C VAL A 24 11.97 -11.03 -3.58
N ASN A 25 13.22 -10.62 -3.78
CA ASN A 25 14.29 -10.78 -2.80
C ASN A 25 14.33 -9.69 -1.70
N GLU A 26 13.56 -8.61 -1.80
CA GLU A 26 13.55 -7.52 -0.80
C GLU A 26 12.47 -7.66 0.29
N CYS A 27 11.59 -8.66 0.19
CA CYS A 27 10.48 -8.84 1.12
C CYS A 27 10.41 -10.29 1.60
N SER A 28 10.63 -10.51 2.90
CA SER A 28 10.55 -11.85 3.50
C SER A 28 9.12 -12.26 3.90
N VAL A 29 8.14 -11.38 3.68
CA VAL A 29 6.73 -11.62 4.02
C VAL A 29 6.05 -12.34 2.85
N GLU A 30 5.36 -13.44 3.15
CA GLU A 30 4.69 -14.26 2.14
C GLU A 30 3.72 -13.43 1.28
N TYR A 31 3.72 -13.69 -0.03
CA TYR A 31 2.90 -12.96 -0.98
C TYR A 31 1.39 -12.96 -0.64
N PRO A 32 0.76 -14.10 -0.25
CA PRO A 32 -0.65 -14.10 0.15
C PRO A 32 -0.94 -13.19 1.35
N LEU A 33 0.02 -13.01 2.26
CA LEU A 33 -0.13 -12.10 3.40
C LEU A 33 -0.06 -10.63 2.96
N MET A 34 0.89 -10.28 2.11
CA MET A 34 0.97 -8.93 1.55
C MET A 34 -0.29 -8.59 0.73
N LEU A 35 -0.78 -9.54 -0.06
CA LEU A 35 -2.04 -9.40 -0.80
C LEU A 35 -3.23 -9.22 0.16
N SER A 36 -3.24 -9.91 1.31
CA SER A 36 -4.27 -9.76 2.33
C SER A 36 -4.29 -8.36 2.94
N LEU A 37 -3.12 -7.77 3.20
CA LEU A 37 -3.01 -6.39 3.67
C LEU A 37 -3.53 -5.41 2.62
N ALA A 38 -3.07 -5.51 1.36
CA ALA A 38 -3.55 -4.66 0.28
C ALA A 38 -5.07 -4.76 0.09
N THR A 39 -5.64 -5.97 0.21
CA THR A 39 -7.09 -6.20 0.11
C THR A 39 -7.85 -5.58 1.27
N GLN A 40 -7.31 -5.64 2.49
CA GLN A 40 -7.93 -5.05 3.66
C GLN A 40 -7.86 -3.52 3.67
N GLU A 41 -6.78 -2.96 3.14
CA GLU A 41 -6.54 -1.51 3.08
C GLU A 41 -7.22 -0.82 1.88
N ARG A 42 -7.68 -1.59 0.89
CA ARG A 42 -8.30 -1.02 -0.31
C ARG A 42 -9.59 -0.26 0.00
N HIS A 43 -9.87 0.73 -0.84
CA HIS A 43 -11.23 1.24 -0.96
C HIS A 43 -12.12 0.26 -1.75
N PRO A 44 -13.36 -0.04 -1.33
CA PRO A 44 -14.23 -1.04 -1.99
C PRO A 44 -14.49 -0.80 -3.48
N ALA A 45 -14.50 0.46 -3.91
CA ALA A 45 -14.68 0.87 -5.31
C ALA A 45 -13.41 0.77 -6.18
N LYS A 46 -12.32 0.22 -5.65
CA LYS A 46 -11.02 0.10 -6.32
C LYS A 46 -10.52 -1.33 -6.29
N GLU A 47 -9.74 -1.65 -7.32
CA GLU A 47 -8.98 -2.90 -7.39
C GLU A 47 -7.94 -2.99 -6.26
N ILE A 48 -7.55 -4.21 -5.94
CA ILE A 48 -6.51 -4.48 -4.95
C ILE A 48 -5.19 -3.91 -5.47
N GLY A 49 -4.45 -3.19 -4.63
CA GLY A 49 -3.18 -2.57 -5.02
C GLY A 49 -3.33 -1.21 -5.72
N TYR A 50 -4.55 -0.66 -5.86
CA TYR A 50 -4.72 0.68 -6.45
C TYR A 50 -3.99 1.75 -5.62
N PRO A 51 -2.93 2.41 -6.15
CA PRO A 51 -2.01 3.17 -5.31
C PRO A 51 -2.34 4.66 -5.22
N TYR A 52 -3.37 5.14 -5.91
CA TYR A 52 -3.65 6.59 -6.02
C TYR A 52 -4.70 7.06 -5.02
N LEU A 53 -4.57 6.64 -3.76
CA LEU A 53 -5.51 6.94 -2.68
C LEU A 53 -4.88 7.79 -1.58
N ILE A 54 -5.67 8.73 -1.06
CA ILE A 54 -5.38 9.47 0.18
C ILE A 54 -6.61 9.39 1.07
N SER A 55 -6.46 8.82 2.27
CA SER A 55 -7.53 8.73 3.27
C SER A 55 -7.24 9.63 4.45
N ILE A 56 -8.25 10.40 4.90
CA ILE A 56 -8.10 11.37 5.99
C ILE A 56 -8.74 10.85 7.27
N ASN A 57 -7.97 10.84 8.37
CA ASN A 57 -8.38 10.20 9.62
C ASN A 57 -9.23 11.09 10.54
N LEU A 58 -8.94 12.39 10.62
CA LEU A 58 -9.61 13.29 11.56
C LEU A 58 -10.84 13.98 10.95
N SER A 59 -11.90 14.14 11.76
CA SER A 59 -13.15 14.77 11.32
C SER A 59 -13.01 16.22 10.90
N ASN A 60 -12.27 17.03 11.65
CA ASN A 60 -12.02 18.42 11.31
C ASN A 60 -11.18 18.54 10.03
N ASP A 61 -10.17 17.69 9.87
CA ASP A 61 -9.33 17.65 8.67
C ASP A 61 -10.13 17.28 7.41
N LYS A 62 -11.09 16.34 7.52
CA LYS A 62 -11.99 16.00 6.39
C LYS A 62 -12.79 17.23 5.93
N LEU A 63 -13.28 18.06 6.86
CA LEU A 63 -14.02 19.27 6.52
C LEU A 63 -13.11 20.30 5.83
N LEU A 64 -11.90 20.50 6.35
CA LEU A 64 -10.93 21.42 5.77
C LEU A 64 -10.47 20.95 4.37
N ALA A 65 -10.20 19.65 4.21
CA ALA A 65 -9.84 19.06 2.94
C ALA A 65 -10.94 19.21 1.89
N LYS A 66 -12.22 19.00 2.25
CA LYS A 66 -13.35 19.14 1.32
C LYS A 66 -13.49 20.55 0.74
N LYS A 67 -13.09 21.58 1.50
CA LYS A 67 -13.07 22.97 1.03
C LYS A 67 -11.91 23.24 0.06
N ASN A 68 -10.87 22.42 0.09
CA ASN A 68 -9.59 22.67 -0.57
C ASN A 68 -9.23 21.67 -1.68
N VAL A 69 -9.88 20.52 -1.75
CA VAL A 69 -9.66 19.49 -2.77
C VAL A 69 -10.85 19.43 -3.70
N THR A 70 -10.60 19.46 -5.01
CA THR A 70 -11.63 19.40 -6.06
C THR A 70 -12.58 18.22 -5.86
N LYS A 71 -13.89 18.50 -5.96
CA LYS A 71 -14.97 17.53 -5.69
C LYS A 71 -14.81 16.21 -6.46
N ASN A 72 -14.35 16.26 -7.71
CA ASN A 72 -14.22 15.08 -8.58
C ASN A 72 -13.16 14.07 -8.14
N TYR A 73 -12.28 14.43 -7.19
CA TYR A 73 -11.33 13.48 -6.62
C TYR A 73 -11.92 12.67 -5.46
N TRP A 74 -13.06 13.02 -4.89
CA TRP A 74 -13.60 12.32 -3.72
C TRP A 74 -14.33 11.04 -4.11
N LEU A 75 -13.93 9.91 -3.52
CA LEU A 75 -14.67 8.65 -3.61
C LEU A 75 -15.79 8.59 -2.56
N ASP A 76 -15.51 9.09 -1.36
CA ASP A 76 -16.44 9.10 -0.24
C ASP A 76 -16.22 10.31 0.68
N LYS A 77 -16.63 10.22 1.96
CA LYS A 77 -16.49 11.31 2.93
C LYS A 77 -15.06 11.56 3.42
N ARG A 78 -14.12 10.63 3.22
CA ARG A 78 -12.73 10.64 3.74
C ARG A 78 -11.65 10.28 2.72
N THR A 79 -12.01 9.66 1.60
CA THR A 79 -11.08 9.07 0.64
C THR A 79 -11.05 9.86 -0.66
N ILE A 80 -9.85 10.26 -1.07
CA ILE A 80 -9.54 10.94 -2.31
C ILE A 80 -8.88 9.93 -3.24
N ASP A 81 -9.36 9.84 -4.48
CA ASP A 81 -8.75 9.14 -5.60
C ASP A 81 -8.10 10.16 -6.52
N CYS A 82 -6.78 10.29 -6.44
CA CYS A 82 -6.01 11.28 -7.21
C CYS A 82 -5.83 10.90 -8.69
N LYS A 83 -6.27 9.70 -9.10
CA LYS A 83 -6.15 9.13 -10.45
C LYS A 83 -4.74 8.74 -10.90
N ASN A 84 -3.70 9.45 -10.46
CA ASN A 84 -2.30 9.14 -10.75
C ASN A 84 -1.36 9.66 -9.65
N SER A 85 -0.10 9.22 -9.69
CA SER A 85 0.92 9.56 -8.69
C SER A 85 1.24 11.05 -8.61
N GLU A 86 1.36 11.75 -9.75
CA GLU A 86 1.67 13.18 -9.78
C GLU A 86 0.60 14.02 -9.06
N ASN A 87 -0.67 13.72 -9.35
CA ASN A 87 -1.81 14.36 -8.68
C ASN A 87 -1.83 14.02 -7.20
N CYS A 88 -1.52 12.78 -6.81
CA CYS A 88 -1.47 12.42 -5.40
C CYS A 88 -0.38 13.19 -4.65
N VAL A 89 0.83 13.33 -5.22
CA VAL A 89 1.89 14.15 -4.62
C VAL A 89 1.44 15.61 -4.47
N LYS A 90 0.83 16.20 -5.51
CA LYS A 90 0.32 17.58 -5.45
C LYS A 90 -0.76 17.76 -4.37
N ILE A 91 -1.74 16.86 -4.31
CA ILE A 91 -2.82 16.91 -3.32
C ILE A 91 -2.27 16.68 -1.92
N TYR A 92 -1.38 15.70 -1.74
CA TYR A 92 -0.74 15.42 -0.46
C TYR A 92 0.03 16.63 0.07
N LYS A 93 0.87 17.27 -0.77
CA LYS A 93 1.57 18.51 -0.39
C LYS A 93 0.61 19.62 0.02
N LYS A 94 -0.51 19.78 -0.70
CA LYS A 94 -1.55 20.76 -0.35
C LYS A 94 -2.21 20.45 0.99
N LEU A 95 -2.54 19.19 1.27
CA LEU A 95 -3.08 18.78 2.57
C LEU A 95 -2.07 19.03 3.69
N TYR A 96 -0.80 18.68 3.45
CA TYR A 96 0.28 18.87 4.40
C TYR A 96 0.50 20.35 4.75
N SER A 97 0.47 21.25 3.75
CA SER A 97 0.61 22.70 3.97
C SER A 97 -0.58 23.31 4.73
N LEU A 98 -1.76 22.68 4.65
CA LEU A 98 -2.95 23.02 5.45
C LEU A 98 -2.90 22.44 6.87
N GLY A 99 -1.82 21.75 7.25
CA GLY A 99 -1.68 21.10 8.56
C GLY A 99 -2.37 19.73 8.67
N ILE A 100 -2.96 19.22 7.58
CA ILE A 100 -3.62 17.91 7.54
C ILE A 100 -2.54 16.83 7.36
N LYS A 101 -2.02 16.34 8.48
CA LYS A 101 -0.87 15.40 8.50
C LYS A 101 -1.24 13.97 8.84
N ASN A 102 -2.41 13.73 9.44
CA ASN A 102 -2.88 12.40 9.79
C ASN A 102 -3.67 11.79 8.63
N VAL A 103 -2.93 11.34 7.61
CA VAL A 103 -3.47 10.76 6.37
C VAL A 103 -2.80 9.43 6.07
N ASP A 104 -3.55 8.52 5.48
CA ASP A 104 -3.07 7.22 5.04
C ASP A 104 -2.97 7.22 3.51
N LEU A 105 -1.82 6.81 2.99
CA LEU A 105 -1.46 6.98 1.59
C LEU A 105 -1.29 5.65 0.87
N GLY A 106 -1.75 5.59 -0.37
CA GLY A 106 -1.40 4.53 -1.30
C GLY A 106 -2.16 3.22 -1.12
N ALA A 107 -1.67 2.19 -1.81
CA ALA A 107 -2.28 0.86 -1.85
C ALA A 107 -2.32 0.18 -0.48
N TYR A 108 -1.35 0.50 0.37
CA TYR A 108 -1.17 -0.08 1.71
C TYR A 108 -1.57 0.88 2.84
N GLN A 109 -2.16 2.04 2.50
CA GLN A 109 -2.65 3.04 3.46
C GLN A 109 -1.60 3.38 4.53
N ILE A 110 -0.36 3.65 4.08
CA ILE A 110 0.77 3.95 4.97
C ILE A 110 0.67 5.41 5.44
N ASN A 111 0.85 5.64 6.74
CA ASN A 111 0.73 6.97 7.33
C ASN A 111 2.10 7.67 7.47
N PRO A 112 2.38 8.76 6.74
CA PRO A 112 3.68 9.46 6.76
C PRO A 112 4.03 10.10 8.11
N LYS A 113 3.05 10.25 9.02
CA LYS A 113 3.32 10.71 10.39
C LYS A 113 4.23 9.74 11.13
N PHE A 114 4.12 8.44 10.83
CA PHE A 114 4.84 7.36 11.50
C PHE A 114 5.92 6.72 10.62
N HIS A 115 5.72 6.68 9.30
CA HIS A 115 6.63 6.03 8.34
C HIS A 115 7.09 7.02 7.27
N LYS A 116 8.24 7.68 7.49
CA LYS A 116 8.72 8.75 6.59
C LYS A 116 9.50 8.19 5.39
N HIS A 117 8.94 8.39 4.20
CA HIS A 117 9.53 8.10 2.90
C HIS A 117 9.37 9.28 1.93
N LYS A 118 9.93 9.18 0.72
CA LYS A 118 9.67 10.18 -0.32
C LYS A 118 8.19 10.13 -0.69
N GLU A 119 7.61 11.29 -0.94
CA GLU A 119 6.15 11.42 -1.14
C GLU A 119 5.63 10.61 -2.33
N SER A 120 6.43 10.47 -3.38
CA SER A 120 6.11 9.63 -4.54
C SER A 120 6.00 8.15 -4.20
N ASP A 121 6.78 7.67 -3.23
CA ASP A 121 6.94 6.24 -2.93
C ASP A 121 5.64 5.63 -2.39
N TYR A 122 4.83 6.41 -1.68
CA TYR A 122 3.53 5.94 -1.21
C TYR A 122 2.55 5.68 -2.36
N PHE A 123 2.70 6.36 -3.49
CA PHE A 123 1.79 6.30 -4.65
C PHE A 123 2.36 5.47 -5.80
N MET A 124 3.44 4.73 -5.55
CA MET A 124 4.00 3.72 -6.45
C MET A 124 3.77 2.35 -5.82
N LEU A 125 3.06 1.45 -6.51
CA LEU A 125 2.64 0.16 -5.93
C LEU A 125 3.85 -0.65 -5.45
N ASP A 126 4.87 -0.74 -6.28
CA ASP A 126 6.13 -1.45 -6.03
C ASP A 126 6.82 -0.90 -4.76
N LYS A 127 6.97 0.43 -4.64
CA LYS A 127 7.59 1.06 -3.47
C LYS A 127 6.74 0.93 -2.21
N SER A 128 5.43 1.18 -2.31
CA SER A 128 4.52 1.05 -1.17
C SER A 128 4.44 -0.39 -0.64
N TYR A 129 4.53 -1.40 -1.52
CA TYR A 129 4.65 -2.80 -1.15
C TYR A 129 5.89 -3.04 -0.28
N ILE A 130 7.07 -2.57 -0.72
CA ILE A 130 8.32 -2.75 0.02
C ILE A 130 8.29 -2.02 1.37
N ILE A 131 7.69 -0.83 1.43
CA ILE A 131 7.52 -0.10 2.70
C ILE A 131 6.65 -0.90 3.68
N ALA A 132 5.50 -1.40 3.21
CA ALA A 132 4.60 -2.20 4.04
C ALA A 132 5.24 -3.51 4.51
N CYS A 133 6.00 -4.18 3.63
CA CYS A 133 6.72 -5.39 3.97
C CYS A 133 7.77 -5.15 5.06
N LYS A 134 8.65 -4.15 4.87
CA LYS A 134 9.66 -3.77 5.86
C LYS A 134 9.04 -3.37 7.20
N PHE A 135 7.83 -2.80 7.18
CA PHE A 135 7.11 -2.52 8.41
C PHE A 135 6.69 -3.82 9.13
N ILE A 136 6.10 -4.79 8.43
CA ILE A 136 5.80 -6.11 9.02
C ILE A 136 7.05 -6.81 9.53
N GLU A 137 8.15 -6.79 8.77
CA GLU A 137 9.44 -7.37 9.21
C GLU A 137 9.94 -6.70 10.50
N SER A 138 9.80 -5.38 10.61
CA SER A 138 10.16 -4.64 11.83
C SER A 138 9.30 -5.04 13.03
N LEU A 139 7.99 -5.23 12.82
CA LEU A 139 7.07 -5.71 13.86
C LEU A 139 7.42 -7.15 14.28
N ASN A 140 7.74 -8.01 13.31
CA ASN A 140 8.21 -9.37 13.56
C ASN A 140 9.50 -9.38 14.40
N LYS A 141 10.46 -8.51 14.07
CA LYS A 141 11.69 -8.38 14.84
C LYS A 141 11.45 -7.90 16.28
N GLU A 142 10.46 -7.03 16.47
CA GLU A 142 10.11 -6.48 17.80
C GLU A 142 9.31 -7.46 18.66
N LEU A 143 8.32 -8.14 18.08
CA LEU A 143 7.27 -8.86 18.81
C LEU A 143 7.24 -10.37 18.55
N GLY A 144 8.03 -10.86 17.59
CA GLY A 144 7.97 -12.22 17.08
C GLY A 144 6.81 -12.45 16.10
N TRP A 145 6.86 -13.53 15.33
CA TRP A 145 5.87 -13.80 14.29
C TRP A 145 4.57 -14.31 14.91
N SER A 146 3.50 -13.54 14.77
CA SER A 146 2.16 -13.93 15.20
C SER A 146 1.10 -13.13 14.45
N TRP A 147 -0.15 -13.59 14.48
CA TRP A 147 -1.27 -12.84 13.90
C TRP A 147 -1.51 -11.51 14.62
N GLU A 148 -1.24 -11.45 15.92
CA GLU A 148 -1.27 -10.24 16.74
C GLU A 148 -0.19 -9.23 16.29
N THR A 149 1.01 -9.73 15.98
CA THR A 149 2.12 -8.93 15.43
C THR A 149 1.76 -8.36 14.07
N ILE A 150 1.26 -9.19 13.15
CA ILE A 150 0.79 -8.75 11.83
C ILE A 150 -0.31 -7.69 11.98
N ALA A 151 -1.27 -7.91 12.88
CA ALA A 151 -2.35 -6.95 13.11
C ALA A 151 -1.89 -5.62 13.73
N SER A 152 -0.68 -5.59 14.32
CA SER A 152 -0.06 -4.36 14.81
C SER A 152 0.36 -3.42 13.68
N TYR A 153 0.32 -3.88 12.42
CA TYR A 153 0.38 -3.04 11.23
C TYR A 153 -0.66 -1.91 11.28
N HIS A 154 -1.88 -2.24 11.71
CA HIS A 154 -2.98 -1.28 11.80
C HIS A 154 -3.04 -0.59 13.16
N SER A 155 -2.93 -1.35 14.25
CA SER A 155 -2.98 -0.80 15.61
C SER A 155 -2.45 -1.77 16.65
N ARG A 156 -1.75 -1.25 17.66
CA ARG A 156 -1.38 -1.98 18.89
C ARG A 156 -2.47 -1.96 19.96
N THR A 157 -3.52 -1.14 19.81
CA THR A 157 -4.63 -1.10 20.76
C THR A 157 -5.39 -2.43 20.73
N PRO A 158 -5.54 -3.16 21.85
CA PRO A 158 -6.00 -4.56 21.84
C PRO A 158 -7.29 -4.81 21.06
N ASN A 159 -8.31 -3.97 21.25
CA ASN A 159 -9.61 -4.12 20.58
C ASN A 159 -9.51 -3.89 19.05
N LEU A 160 -8.73 -2.89 18.63
CA LEU A 160 -8.54 -2.57 17.21
C LEU A 160 -7.67 -3.60 16.52
N ASN A 161 -6.58 -4.01 17.19
CA ASN A 161 -5.71 -5.09 16.75
C ASN A 161 -6.50 -6.37 16.52
N ASN A 162 -7.27 -6.83 17.51
CA ASN A 162 -8.04 -8.07 17.40
C ASN A 162 -9.10 -8.00 16.28
N ALA A 163 -9.74 -6.85 16.09
CA ALA A 163 -10.69 -6.66 14.99
C ALA A 163 -9.99 -6.74 13.62
N TYR A 164 -8.82 -6.12 13.47
CA TYR A 164 -8.02 -6.16 12.25
C TYR A 164 -7.47 -7.57 11.97
N LYS A 165 -6.93 -8.23 12.99
CA LYS A 165 -6.46 -9.62 12.98
C LYS A 165 -7.47 -10.57 12.36
N LYS A 166 -8.72 -10.55 12.87
CA LYS A 166 -9.80 -11.41 12.37
C LYS A 166 -10.10 -11.18 10.89
N ARG A 167 -10.02 -9.93 10.41
CA ARG A 167 -10.24 -9.61 8.99
C ARG A 167 -9.10 -10.13 8.12
N ILE A 168 -7.85 -9.87 8.49
CA ILE A 168 -6.69 -10.37 7.75
C ILE A 168 -6.67 -11.90 7.71
N GLN A 169 -6.89 -12.59 8.83
CA GLN A 169 -6.94 -14.06 8.86
C GLN A 169 -7.99 -14.62 7.91
N LYS A 170 -9.17 -14.00 7.85
CA LYS A 170 -10.24 -14.40 6.93
C LYS A 170 -9.82 -14.23 5.47
N ILE A 171 -9.23 -13.08 5.13
CA ILE A 171 -8.78 -12.77 3.78
C ILE A 171 -7.64 -13.71 3.37
N TYR A 172 -6.64 -13.87 4.24
CA TYR A 172 -5.47 -14.72 4.03
C TYR A 172 -5.86 -16.18 3.77
N LYS A 173 -6.76 -16.73 4.60
CA LYS A 173 -7.29 -18.08 4.38
C LYS A 173 -7.93 -18.21 3.00
N GLY A 174 -8.65 -17.19 2.54
CA GLY A 174 -9.23 -17.18 1.20
C GLY A 174 -8.19 -17.25 0.09
N TYR A 175 -7.03 -16.58 0.22
CA TYR A 175 -5.97 -16.66 -0.78
C TYR A 175 -5.26 -18.02 -0.76
N VAL A 176 -4.87 -18.51 0.40
CA VAL A 176 -4.17 -19.80 0.52
C VAL A 176 -5.04 -20.99 0.08
N GLN A 177 -6.35 -20.93 0.26
CA GLN A 177 -7.26 -22.00 -0.17
C GLN A 177 -7.55 -22.01 -1.67
N ASN A 178 -7.45 -20.87 -2.35
CA ASN A 178 -7.70 -20.75 -3.79
C ASN A 178 -6.44 -21.01 -4.65
N GLU A 179 -5.28 -21.19 -4.00
CA GLU A 179 -4.01 -21.55 -4.66
C GLU A 179 -3.77 -23.08 -4.70
N ASN A 180 -4.68 -23.88 -4.13
CA ASN A 180 -4.72 -25.35 -4.20
C ASN A 180 -5.87 -25.82 -5.10
#